data_AF-A0A7C3L8T2-F1
#
_entry.id   AF-A0A7C3L8T2-F1
#
_cell.length_a   1.000
_cell.length_b   1.000
_cell.length_c   1.000
_cell.angle_alpha   90.00
_cell.angle_beta   90.00
_cell.angle_gamma   90.00
#
_symmetry.space_group_name_H-M   'P 1'
#
loop_
_entity.id
_entity.type
_entity.pdbx_description
1 polymer ?
#
loop_
_entity_poly.entity_id
_entity_poly.type
_entity_poly.pdbx_seq_one_letter_code
_entity_poly.pdbx_strand_id
1 'polypeptide(L)'
;MCKVMKVHRSGYYQWLNQPISDREKENQKLLTHIKDAYKESNGVYGSRNIHKDLKELGIHVNKKRVARLMSEAKLYGVGTYKRKPYSRAGAVHKAHPNYVKRCFIVDKPNDTWVSDITYIRTKEGWIYLATVLDLYSRKIIGWATGHRQTTPLI
;
A
#
# COMPACT_ATOMS: atom_id res chain seq x y z
N MET A 1 49.81 -17.96 0.36
CA MET A 1 48.42 -17.49 0.45
C MET A 1 47.40 -18.61 0.75
N CYS A 2 47.07 -19.52 -0.17
CA CYS A 2 46.03 -20.56 0.06
C CYS A 2 46.27 -21.46 1.30
N LYS A 3 47.54 -21.81 1.60
CA LYS A 3 47.93 -22.60 2.79
C LYS A 3 47.74 -21.84 4.11
N VAL A 4 47.88 -20.52 4.09
CA VAL A 4 47.70 -19.63 5.25
C VAL A 4 46.22 -19.39 5.53
N MET A 5 45.42 -19.20 4.48
CA MET A 5 43.97 -18.98 4.58
C MET A 5 43.13 -20.27 4.63
N LYS A 6 43.78 -21.46 4.66
CA LYS A 6 43.13 -22.78 4.68
C LYS A 6 42.08 -22.98 3.56
N VAL A 7 42.35 -22.47 2.36
CA VAL A 7 41.47 -22.59 1.19
C VAL A 7 42.05 -23.57 0.17
N HIS A 8 41.20 -24.33 -0.50
CA HIS A 8 41.63 -25.25 -1.55
C HIS A 8 42.13 -24.46 -2.79
N ARG A 9 43.27 -24.89 -3.37
CA ARG A 9 43.89 -24.18 -4.50
C ARG A 9 42.96 -24.08 -5.72
N SER A 10 42.23 -25.14 -6.04
CA SER A 10 41.31 -25.13 -7.19
C SER A 10 40.16 -24.13 -7.00
N GLY A 11 39.61 -24.01 -5.79
CA GLY A 11 38.57 -23.03 -5.48
C GLY A 11 39.08 -21.58 -5.59
N TYR A 12 40.33 -21.33 -5.20
CA TYR A 12 40.96 -20.03 -5.37
C TYR A 12 41.12 -19.63 -6.85
N TYR A 13 41.61 -20.52 -7.70
CA TYR A 13 41.74 -20.23 -9.14
C TYR A 13 40.39 -20.15 -9.86
N GLN A 14 39.39 -20.93 -9.43
CA GLN A 14 38.03 -20.82 -9.94
C GLN A 14 37.43 -19.44 -9.60
N TRP A 15 37.60 -18.99 -8.36
CA TRP A 15 37.20 -17.63 -7.96
C TRP A 15 38.00 -16.55 -8.69
N LEU A 16 39.30 -16.76 -8.93
CA LEU A 16 40.13 -15.81 -9.68
C LEU A 16 39.61 -15.62 -11.11
N ASN A 17 39.20 -16.71 -11.76
CA ASN A 17 38.65 -16.68 -13.13
C ASN A 17 37.18 -16.21 -13.16
N GLN A 18 36.41 -16.47 -12.10
CA GLN A 18 35.00 -16.10 -11.98
C GLN A 18 34.70 -15.57 -10.58
N PRO A 19 35.04 -14.30 -10.29
CA PRO A 19 34.89 -13.74 -8.95
C PRO A 19 33.43 -13.52 -8.55
N ILE A 20 32.53 -13.39 -9.54
CA ILE A 20 31.09 -13.22 -9.32
C ILE A 20 30.37 -14.53 -9.64
N SER A 21 29.76 -15.12 -8.61
CA SER A 21 28.93 -16.32 -8.76
C SER A 21 27.70 -16.05 -9.63
N ASP A 22 27.19 -17.07 -10.33
CA ASP A 22 25.98 -16.91 -11.16
C ASP A 22 24.76 -16.47 -10.34
N ARG A 23 24.68 -16.93 -9.08
CA ARG A 23 23.66 -16.48 -8.13
C ARG A 23 23.73 -14.98 -7.87
N GLU A 24 24.94 -14.42 -7.85
CA GLU A 24 25.12 -12.98 -7.63
C GLU A 24 24.76 -12.18 -8.87
N LYS A 25 25.06 -12.69 -10.07
CA LYS A 25 24.57 -12.10 -11.33
C LYS A 25 23.03 -12.08 -11.38
N GLU A 26 22.38 -13.16 -10.96
CA GLU A 26 20.92 -13.18 -10.83
C GLU A 26 20.40 -12.19 -9.79
N ASN A 27 21.06 -12.09 -8.63
CA ASN A 27 20.68 -11.13 -7.60
C ASN A 27 20.75 -9.70 -8.13
N GLN A 28 21.80 -9.36 -8.89
CA GLN A 28 21.94 -8.04 -9.51
C GLN A 28 20.82 -7.76 -10.52
N LYS A 29 20.47 -8.73 -11.37
CA LYS A 29 19.32 -8.59 -12.29
C LYS A 29 18.01 -8.37 -11.53
N LEU A 30 17.76 -9.17 -10.49
CA LEU A 30 16.57 -9.05 -9.66
C LEU A 30 16.53 -7.71 -8.90
N LEU A 31 17.68 -7.21 -8.46
CA LEU A 31 17.81 -5.92 -7.79
C LEU A 31 17.38 -4.77 -8.71
N THR A 32 17.68 -4.84 -10.00
CA THR A 32 17.23 -3.85 -10.98
C THR A 32 15.71 -3.79 -11.03
N HIS A 33 15.03 -4.94 -11.19
CA HIS A 33 13.57 -5.00 -11.17
C HIS A 33 12.97 -4.51 -9.84
N ILE A 34 13.60 -4.83 -8.71
CA ILE A 34 13.19 -4.34 -7.39
C ILE A 34 13.27 -2.81 -7.32
N LYS A 35 14.34 -2.21 -7.85
CA LYS A 35 14.53 -0.75 -7.87
C LYS A 35 13.51 -0.05 -8.76
N ASP A 36 13.20 -0.64 -9.91
CA ASP A 36 12.23 -0.08 -10.85
C ASP A 36 10.82 -0.09 -10.22
N ALA A 37 10.37 -1.23 -9.68
CA ALA A 37 9.09 -1.32 -8.97
C ALA A 37 9.04 -0.39 -7.75
N TYR A 38 10.15 -0.26 -7.01
CA TYR A 38 10.23 0.66 -5.88
C TYR A 38 10.10 2.13 -6.32
N LYS A 39 10.74 2.52 -7.42
CA LYS A 39 10.64 3.86 -7.99
C LYS A 39 9.23 4.15 -8.51
N GLU A 40 8.60 3.19 -9.18
CA GLU A 40 7.22 3.31 -9.66
C GLU A 40 6.23 3.50 -8.51
N SER A 41 6.48 2.86 -7.37
CA SER A 41 5.71 3.07 -6.13
C SER A 41 6.02 4.40 -5.40
N ASN A 42 6.87 5.27 -5.96
CA ASN A 42 7.41 6.48 -5.30
C ASN A 42 8.05 6.19 -3.93
N GLY A 43 8.66 5.01 -3.78
CA GLY A 43 9.30 4.56 -2.54
C GLY A 43 8.34 4.22 -1.39
N VAL A 44 7.03 4.14 -1.66
CA VAL A 44 6.04 3.78 -0.64
C VAL A 44 6.10 2.29 -0.33
N TYR A 45 6.36 1.45 -1.33
CA TYR A 45 6.19 0.01 -1.18
C TYR A 45 7.35 -0.66 -0.44
N GLY A 46 6.99 -1.50 0.54
CA GLY A 46 7.92 -2.42 1.18
C GLY A 46 8.02 -3.77 0.46
N SER A 47 8.88 -4.66 0.96
CA SER A 47 9.19 -5.96 0.36
C SER A 47 8.00 -6.86 0.05
N ARG A 48 6.89 -6.74 0.80
CA ARG A 48 5.67 -7.50 0.55
C ARG A 48 4.93 -7.04 -0.70
N ASN A 49 4.87 -5.73 -0.95
CA ASN A 49 4.19 -5.17 -2.11
C ASN A 49 5.08 -5.31 -3.34
N ILE A 50 6.37 -5.00 -3.23
CA ILE A 50 7.34 -5.22 -4.32
C ILE A 50 7.34 -6.69 -4.77
N HIS A 51 7.22 -7.66 -3.87
CA HIS A 51 7.08 -9.06 -4.26
C HIS A 51 5.80 -9.33 -5.07
N LYS A 52 4.69 -8.65 -4.78
CA LYS A 52 3.45 -8.78 -5.56
C LYS A 52 3.66 -8.19 -6.95
N ASP A 53 4.24 -7.00 -7.05
CA ASP A 53 4.53 -6.35 -8.33
C ASP A 53 5.45 -7.23 -9.19
N LEU A 54 6.50 -7.79 -8.60
CA LEU A 54 7.39 -8.74 -9.28
C LEU A 54 6.63 -9.98 -9.77
N LYS A 55 5.67 -10.49 -8.99
CA LYS A 55 4.85 -11.64 -9.40
C LYS A 55 3.91 -11.28 -10.55
N GLU A 56 3.36 -10.07 -10.57
CA GLU A 56 2.53 -9.55 -11.66
C GLU A 56 3.35 -9.36 -12.95
N LEU A 57 4.61 -8.98 -12.81
CA LEU A 57 5.61 -8.95 -13.90
C LEU A 57 6.08 -10.35 -14.35
N GLY A 58 5.54 -11.43 -13.77
CA GLY A 58 5.90 -12.82 -14.10
C GLY A 58 7.18 -13.35 -13.42
N ILE A 59 7.83 -12.54 -12.58
CA ILE A 59 9.08 -12.89 -11.89
C ILE A 59 8.75 -13.64 -10.59
N HIS A 60 8.95 -14.96 -10.62
CA HIS A 60 8.67 -15.84 -9.48
C HIS A 60 9.88 -15.94 -8.54
N VAL A 61 9.84 -15.19 -7.44
CA VAL A 61 10.93 -15.15 -6.44
C VAL A 61 10.42 -15.28 -5.02
N ASN A 62 11.22 -15.87 -4.13
CA ASN A 62 10.85 -16.00 -2.73
C ASN A 62 10.83 -14.62 -2.04
N LYS A 63 9.76 -14.34 -1.28
CA LYS A 63 9.60 -13.15 -0.42
C LYS A 63 10.83 -12.83 0.43
N LYS A 64 11.50 -13.84 0.99
CA LYS A 64 12.73 -13.66 1.79
C LYS A 64 13.92 -13.17 0.96
N ARG A 65 14.03 -13.62 -0.30
CA ARG A 65 15.09 -13.15 -1.24
C ARG A 65 14.89 -11.68 -1.55
N VAL A 66 13.66 -11.27 -1.84
CA VAL A 66 13.29 -9.86 -2.08
C VAL A 66 13.59 -9.00 -0.86
N ALA A 67 13.15 -9.42 0.34
CA ALA A 67 13.41 -8.70 1.58
C ALA A 67 14.90 -8.52 1.88
N ARG A 68 15.70 -9.58 1.69
CA ARG A 68 17.16 -9.52 1.86
C ARG A 68 17.79 -8.51 0.89
N LEU A 69 17.48 -8.61 -0.41
CA LEU A 69 18.05 -7.72 -1.43
C LEU A 69 17.64 -6.26 -1.23
N MET A 70 16.40 -5.99 -0.83
CA MET A 70 15.96 -4.64 -0.47
C MET A 70 16.73 -4.09 0.73
N SER A 71 16.95 -4.91 1.77
CA SER A 71 17.72 -4.51 2.95
C SER A 71 19.17 -4.21 2.60
N GLU A 72 19.82 -5.05 1.79
CA GLU A 72 21.20 -4.84 1.30
C GLU A 72 21.30 -3.54 0.47
N ALA A 73 20.27 -3.22 -0.32
CA ALA A 73 20.17 -1.98 -1.09
C ALA A 73 19.68 -0.76 -0.30
N LYS A 74 19.42 -0.91 1.00
CA LYS A 74 18.85 0.14 1.87
C LYS A 74 17.52 0.72 1.34
N LEU A 75 16.70 -0.12 0.70
CA LEU A 75 15.36 0.21 0.22
C LEU A 75 14.33 -0.16 1.27
N TYR A 76 13.70 0.84 1.87
CA TYR A 76 12.70 0.65 2.93
C TYR A 76 11.41 1.34 2.53
N GLY A 77 10.33 0.57 2.39
CA GLY A 77 9.01 1.13 2.17
C GLY A 77 8.59 2.03 3.33
N VAL A 78 7.79 3.05 3.02
CA VAL A 78 7.19 3.93 4.02
C VAL A 78 6.33 3.08 4.95
N GLY A 79 6.71 2.99 6.22
CA GLY A 79 5.90 2.32 7.23
C GLY A 79 4.52 2.96 7.31
N THR A 80 3.46 2.16 7.43
CA THR A 80 2.12 2.69 7.73
C THR A 80 2.21 3.62 8.93
N TYR A 81 1.63 4.82 8.82
CA TYR A 81 1.49 5.76 9.93
C TYR A 81 1.07 4.99 11.18
N LYS A 82 1.76 5.22 12.31
CA LYS A 82 1.30 4.69 13.61
C LYS A 82 -0.18 5.05 13.71
N ARG A 83 -1.05 4.03 13.71
CA ARG A 83 -2.50 4.24 13.91
C ARG A 83 -2.63 5.03 15.20
N LYS A 84 -3.14 6.27 15.11
CA LYS A 84 -3.52 6.99 16.31
C LYS A 84 -4.47 6.08 17.10
N PRO A 85 -4.27 5.91 18.41
CA PRO A 85 -5.22 5.15 19.21
C PRO A 85 -6.62 5.72 18.95
N TYR A 86 -7.58 4.84 18.69
CA TYR A 86 -8.96 5.22 18.46
C TYR A 86 -9.41 6.06 19.68
N SER A 87 -9.73 7.34 19.47
CA SER A 87 -10.32 8.13 20.55
C SER A 87 -11.61 7.42 20.95
N ARG A 88 -11.80 7.11 22.24
CA ARG A 88 -13.06 6.54 22.71
C ARG A 88 -14.19 7.39 22.14
N ALA A 89 -15.09 6.75 21.38
CA ALA A 89 -16.25 7.43 20.84
C ALA A 89 -16.96 8.10 22.02
N GLY A 90 -17.19 9.42 21.92
CA GLY A 90 -17.91 10.16 22.95
C GLY A 90 -19.33 9.64 23.11
N ALA A 91 -20.06 10.20 24.09
CA ALA A 91 -21.47 9.88 24.27
C ALA A 91 -22.24 10.13 22.95
N VAL A 92 -23.11 9.19 22.58
CA VAL A 92 -23.94 9.30 21.37
C VAL A 92 -24.77 10.57 21.46
N HIS A 93 -24.64 11.46 20.49
CA HIS A 93 -25.40 12.70 20.42
C HIS A 93 -26.90 12.36 20.24
N LYS A 94 -27.73 12.63 21.25
CA LYS A 94 -29.17 12.28 21.26
C LYS A 94 -30.06 13.37 20.62
N ALA A 95 -29.53 14.13 19.65
CA ALA A 95 -30.29 15.21 19.03
C ALA A 95 -31.56 14.69 18.33
N HIS A 96 -31.48 13.50 17.71
CA HIS A 96 -32.60 12.84 17.06
C HIS A 96 -32.54 11.32 17.22
N PRO A 97 -33.70 10.63 17.22
CA PRO A 97 -33.73 9.17 17.21
C PRO A 97 -33.02 8.62 15.96
N ASN A 98 -32.03 7.75 16.17
CA ASN A 98 -31.37 7.03 15.08
C ASN A 98 -32.21 5.80 14.71
N TYR A 99 -33.02 5.92 13.66
CA TYR A 99 -33.87 4.83 13.17
C TYR A 99 -33.08 3.71 12.50
N VAL A 100 -31.94 4.04 11.87
CA VAL A 100 -31.10 3.07 11.15
C VAL A 100 -30.45 2.08 12.13
N LYS A 101 -30.08 2.51 13.35
CA LYS A 101 -29.47 1.67 14.39
C LYS A 101 -28.30 0.80 13.90
N ARG A 102 -27.53 1.29 12.92
CA ARG A 102 -26.45 0.55 12.22
C ARG A 102 -26.92 -0.71 11.46
N CYS A 103 -28.21 -0.85 11.21
CA CYS A 103 -28.75 -1.82 10.26
C CYS A 103 -28.65 -1.22 8.86
N PHE A 104 -27.73 -1.73 8.04
CA PHE A 104 -27.53 -1.28 6.65
C PHE A 104 -28.09 -2.25 5.61
N ILE A 105 -28.97 -3.16 6.05
CA ILE A 105 -29.67 -4.13 5.21
C ILE A 105 -31.08 -3.56 5.01
N VAL A 106 -31.46 -3.38 3.75
CA VAL A 106 -32.73 -2.75 3.35
C VAL A 106 -33.32 -3.54 2.20
N ASP A 107 -34.64 -3.71 2.17
CA ASP A 107 -35.32 -4.60 1.23
C ASP A 107 -35.81 -3.89 -0.04
N LYS A 108 -35.81 -2.55 -0.06
CA LYS A 108 -36.37 -1.74 -1.14
C LYS A 108 -35.46 -0.58 -1.55
N PRO A 109 -35.40 -0.22 -2.84
CA PRO A 109 -34.71 0.98 -3.29
C PRO A 109 -35.38 2.23 -2.71
N ASN A 110 -34.58 3.26 -2.45
CA ASN A 110 -35.03 4.55 -1.94
C ASN A 110 -35.72 4.54 -0.56
N ASP A 111 -35.54 3.47 0.21
CA ASP A 111 -36.08 3.35 1.56
C ASP A 111 -35.15 4.00 2.61
N THR A 112 -33.83 3.86 2.43
CA THR A 112 -32.84 4.51 3.31
C THR A 112 -31.66 5.01 2.50
N TRP A 113 -31.35 6.29 2.67
CA TRP A 113 -30.18 6.94 2.11
C TRP A 113 -29.18 7.27 3.21
N VAL A 114 -27.90 7.12 2.89
CA VAL A 114 -26.80 7.53 3.76
C VAL A 114 -25.95 8.55 3.03
N SER A 115 -25.48 9.56 3.75
CA SER A 115 -24.54 10.54 3.23
C SER A 115 -23.21 10.46 3.96
N ASP A 116 -22.15 10.79 3.25
CA ASP A 116 -20.81 10.95 3.80
C ASP A 116 -20.12 12.14 3.12
N ILE A 117 -19.26 12.83 3.88
CA ILE A 117 -18.36 13.85 3.36
C ILE A 117 -16.94 13.33 3.49
N THR A 118 -16.27 13.19 2.35
CA THR A 118 -14.85 12.88 2.30
C THR A 118 -14.05 14.06 1.78
N TYR A 119 -12.75 14.07 2.06
CA TYR A 119 -11.82 15.11 1.62
C TYR A 119 -10.79 14.51 0.65
N ILE A 120 -10.66 15.14 -0.51
CA ILE A 120 -9.76 14.71 -1.58
C ILE A 120 -8.61 15.71 -1.65
N ARG A 121 -7.37 15.20 -1.49
CA ARG A 121 -6.17 16.02 -1.67
C ARG A 121 -5.89 16.20 -3.16
N THR A 122 -5.88 17.44 -3.64
CA THR A 122 -5.45 17.79 -5.00
C THR A 122 -4.13 18.56 -4.93
N LYS A 123 -3.53 18.88 -6.09
CA LYS A 123 -2.33 19.74 -6.14
C LYS A 123 -2.61 21.18 -5.69
N GLU A 124 -3.85 21.65 -5.91
CA GLU A 124 -4.29 23.00 -5.62
C GLU A 124 -4.85 23.18 -4.20
N GLY A 125 -5.13 22.08 -3.48
CA GLY A 125 -5.64 22.16 -2.12
C GLY A 125 -6.46 20.93 -1.72
N TRP A 126 -7.46 21.16 -0.88
CA TRP A 126 -8.45 20.16 -0.50
C TRP A 126 -9.77 20.44 -1.19
N ILE A 127 -10.42 19.40 -1.69
CA ILE A 127 -11.81 19.43 -2.14
C ILE A 127 -12.63 18.53 -1.22
N TYR A 128 -13.78 19.01 -0.78
CA TYR A 128 -14.76 18.24 -0.04
C TYR A 128 -15.76 17.65 -1.02
N LEU A 129 -15.96 16.34 -0.95
CA LEU A 129 -16.94 15.61 -1.75
C LEU A 129 -18.02 15.08 -0.80
N ALA A 130 -19.23 15.60 -0.96
CA ALA A 130 -20.43 15.06 -0.33
C ALA A 130 -21.10 14.07 -1.28
N THR A 131 -21.50 12.92 -0.77
CA THR A 131 -22.20 11.89 -1.55
C THR A 131 -23.44 11.42 -0.80
N VAL A 132 -24.48 11.06 -1.56
CA VAL A 132 -25.68 10.40 -1.08
C VAL A 132 -25.78 9.03 -1.76
N LEU A 133 -25.81 7.98 -0.95
CA LEU A 133 -25.85 6.59 -1.38
C LEU A 133 -27.19 5.96 -0.99
N ASP A 134 -27.82 5.29 -1.95
CA ASP A 134 -28.96 4.41 -1.69
C ASP A 134 -28.48 3.06 -1.14
N LEU A 135 -28.91 2.69 0.07
CA LEU A 135 -28.39 1.50 0.75
C LEU A 135 -28.78 0.18 0.08
N TYR A 136 -29.92 0.15 -0.62
CA TYR A 136 -30.37 -1.03 -1.35
C TYR A 136 -29.52 -1.26 -2.60
N SER A 137 -29.51 -0.31 -3.53
CA SER A 137 -28.83 -0.46 -4.82
C SER A 137 -27.32 -0.26 -4.74
N ARG A 138 -26.82 0.32 -3.64
CA ARG A 138 -25.42 0.77 -3.47
C ARG A 138 -24.97 1.79 -4.50
N LYS A 139 -25.90 2.46 -5.19
CA LYS A 139 -25.61 3.51 -6.15
C LYS A 139 -25.51 4.86 -5.45
N ILE A 140 -24.62 5.71 -5.97
CA ILE A 140 -24.60 7.13 -5.64
C ILE A 140 -25.74 7.79 -6.41
N ILE A 141 -26.70 8.35 -5.68
CA ILE A 141 -27.88 9.01 -6.25
C ILE A 141 -27.72 10.53 -6.31
N GLY A 142 -26.72 11.07 -5.60
CA GLY A 142 -26.38 12.49 -5.62
C GLY A 142 -24.96 12.72 -5.10
N TRP A 143 -24.32 13.76 -5.61
CA TRP A 143 -23.02 14.19 -5.11
C TRP A 143 -22.82 15.69 -5.37
N ALA A 144 -21.99 16.31 -4.54
CA ALA A 144 -21.60 17.71 -4.67
C ALA A 144 -20.15 17.89 -4.20
N THR A 145 -19.47 18.88 -4.77
CA THR A 145 -18.10 19.24 -4.37
C THR A 145 -18.02 20.69 -3.92
N GLY A 146 -17.18 20.96 -2.93
CA GLY A 146 -16.92 22.31 -2.45
C GLY A 146 -15.50 22.49 -1.93
N HIS A 147 -15.03 23.74 -1.90
CA HIS A 147 -13.74 24.09 -1.30
C HIS A 147 -13.79 24.19 0.23
N ARG A 148 -14.99 24.20 0.81
CA ARG A 148 -15.22 24.29 2.26
C ARG A 148 -16.31 23.30 2.67
N GLN A 149 -16.20 22.75 3.87
CA GLN A 149 -17.24 21.92 4.48
C GLN A 149 -18.32 22.82 5.09
N THR A 150 -19.40 23.05 4.35
CA THR A 150 -20.53 23.91 4.75
C THR A 150 -21.85 23.13 4.69
N THR A 151 -22.85 23.55 5.47
CA THR A 151 -24.18 22.89 5.49
C THR A 151 -24.82 22.79 4.10
N PRO A 152 -24.77 23.80 3.21
CA PRO A 152 -25.35 23.70 1.87
C PRO A 152 -24.69 22.67 0.95
N LEU A 153 -23.56 22.07 1.36
CA LEU A 153 -22.90 21.02 0.59
C LEU A 153 -23.60 19.66 0.75
N ILE A 154 -24.48 19.51 1.75
CA ILE A 154 -25.30 18.32 2.02
C ILE A 154 -26.78 18.63 1.89
#